data_AF-A0A382MMY1-F1
#
_entry.id   AF-A0A382MMY1-F1
#
_cell.length_a   1.000
_cell.length_b   1.000
_cell.length_c   1.000
_cell.angle_alpha   90.00
_cell.angle_beta   90.00
_cell.angle_gamma   90.00
#
_symmetry.space_group_name_H-M   'P 1'
#
loop_
_entity.id
_entity.type
_entity.pdbx_description
1 polymer ?
#
loop_
_entity_poly.entity_id
_entity_poly.type
_entity_poly.pdbx_seq_one_letter_code
_entity_poly.pdbx_strand_id
1 'polypeptide(L)'
;GLEERTILASMRREARLISNIFRINQLAKLMGKESSRTSKIEDFWSSTFPQSVSTDLEEFCSNFVKNVVKFRSLQPKFRPGHRVEGAWQYYLDFGGSETALVGGHGSEGVVFKEGSRATKVFHEGVSLTEENMAILTELSTEKKQIKCLPKNLKIGQFPYRTILSHDWVEGEHPTRQISSRPWLELLRECRDNEIVFWNLKPQNVILTKEGDLVNIDLGRDLKPFTENDWSSMVRKGYLCWKYWDREDLRYLLSRSIRDTNPATFPELEGIDWFYSSIEILDKSELHDPWLLDIISRHPPGKLLDWGCGNGRLTGAIANLGHTIDAFDPETGFKQRVDSSIGVSWIDGSESISNSTYDIALASLVLCVIEDNREASSTLAT
;
A
#
# COMPACT_ATOMS: atom_id res chain seq x y z
N GLY A 1 34.56 -32.59 -31.90
CA GLY A 1 35.49 -31.43 -32.00
C GLY A 1 34.90 -30.17 -31.40
N LEU A 2 35.58 -29.01 -31.49
CA LEU A 2 35.04 -27.71 -31.03
C LEU A 2 33.77 -27.33 -31.80
N GLU A 3 33.75 -27.64 -33.09
CA GLU A 3 32.62 -27.53 -34.01
C GLU A 3 31.38 -28.31 -33.53
N GLU A 4 31.57 -29.55 -33.06
CA GLU A 4 30.52 -30.42 -32.49
C GLU A 4 29.90 -29.84 -31.20
N ARG A 5 30.70 -29.17 -30.37
CA ARG A 5 30.20 -28.42 -29.18
C ARG A 5 29.45 -27.15 -29.60
N THR A 6 29.89 -26.47 -30.65
CA THR A 6 29.19 -25.30 -31.23
C THR A 6 27.87 -25.70 -31.88
N ILE A 7 27.83 -26.83 -32.58
CA ILE A 7 26.63 -27.45 -33.16
C ILE A 7 25.64 -27.81 -32.05
N LEU A 8 26.07 -28.51 -30.98
CA LEU A 8 25.25 -28.77 -29.80
C LEU A 8 24.72 -27.49 -29.12
N ALA A 9 25.51 -26.42 -29.09
CA ALA A 9 25.11 -25.11 -28.55
C ALA A 9 24.21 -24.30 -29.51
N SER A 10 24.22 -24.60 -30.82
CA SER A 10 23.32 -24.03 -31.82
C SER A 10 21.99 -24.77 -31.80
N MET A 11 21.99 -26.11 -31.84
CA MET A 11 20.80 -26.96 -31.71
C MET A 11 20.01 -26.65 -30.43
N ARG A 12 20.69 -26.36 -29.30
CA ARG A 12 20.03 -25.92 -28.06
C ARG A 12 19.41 -24.52 -28.12
N ARG A 13 19.89 -23.63 -29.00
CA ARG A 13 19.31 -22.30 -29.25
C ARG A 13 18.15 -22.37 -30.25
N GLU A 14 18.32 -23.18 -31.28
CA GLU A 14 17.32 -23.42 -32.32
C GLU A 14 16.10 -24.20 -31.79
N ALA A 15 16.30 -25.21 -30.94
CA ALA A 15 15.22 -25.88 -30.22
C ALA A 15 14.40 -24.94 -29.31
N ARG A 16 15.04 -23.91 -28.72
CA ARG A 16 14.33 -22.87 -27.95
C ARG A 16 13.51 -21.93 -28.84
N LEU A 17 14.00 -21.63 -30.05
CA LEU A 17 13.28 -20.82 -31.04
C LEU A 17 12.06 -21.58 -31.60
N ILE A 18 12.22 -22.86 -31.93
CA ILE A 18 11.15 -23.75 -32.40
C ILE A 18 10.07 -23.95 -31.31
N SER A 19 10.47 -24.06 -30.04
CA SER A 19 9.54 -24.14 -28.90
C SER A 19 8.65 -22.90 -28.75
N ASN A 20 9.18 -21.70 -29.02
CA ASN A 20 8.39 -20.46 -29.05
C ASN A 20 7.37 -20.44 -30.20
N ILE A 21 7.73 -20.93 -31.38
CA ILE A 21 6.84 -21.02 -32.54
C ILE A 21 5.72 -22.05 -32.32
N PHE A 22 5.97 -23.12 -31.56
CA PHE A 22 4.96 -24.14 -31.24
C PHE A 22 3.84 -23.59 -30.31
N ARG A 23 4.17 -22.66 -29.41
CA ARG A 23 3.19 -22.01 -28.51
C ARG A 23 2.26 -21.06 -29.25
N ILE A 24 2.77 -20.35 -30.26
CA ILE A 24 1.97 -19.49 -31.16
C ILE A 24 0.87 -20.30 -31.87
N ASN A 25 1.14 -21.56 -32.26
CA ASN A 25 0.15 -22.44 -32.89
C ASN A 25 -0.91 -23.01 -31.92
N GLN A 26 -0.63 -23.13 -30.61
CA GLN A 26 -1.65 -23.58 -29.64
C GLN A 26 -2.65 -22.46 -29.31
N LEU A 27 -2.23 -21.20 -29.30
CA LEU A 27 -3.12 -20.06 -29.09
C LEU A 27 -4.17 -19.95 -30.22
N ALA A 28 -3.74 -20.18 -31.47
CA ALA A 28 -4.63 -20.23 -32.63
C ALA A 28 -5.66 -21.38 -32.57
N LYS A 29 -5.37 -22.47 -31.83
CA LYS A 29 -6.27 -23.61 -31.65
C LYS A 29 -7.39 -23.38 -30.63
N LEU A 30 -7.22 -22.45 -29.68
CA LEU A 30 -8.24 -22.10 -28.69
C LEU A 30 -9.32 -21.14 -29.23
N MET A 31 -9.09 -20.52 -30.39
CA MET A 31 -10.02 -19.56 -31.02
C MET A 31 -11.18 -20.21 -31.82
N GLY A 32 -11.38 -21.52 -31.69
CA GLY A 32 -12.72 -22.12 -31.80
C GLY A 32 -13.38 -22.22 -33.18
N LYS A 33 -12.64 -22.25 -34.30
CA LYS A 33 -13.18 -22.73 -35.60
C LYS A 33 -12.20 -23.63 -36.36
N GLU A 34 -12.75 -24.68 -36.96
CA GLU A 34 -12.01 -25.73 -37.66
C GLU A 34 -11.57 -25.34 -39.07
N SER A 35 -10.38 -25.83 -39.45
CA SER A 35 -9.84 -25.95 -40.81
C SER A 35 -9.56 -24.63 -41.58
N SER A 36 -8.45 -24.50 -42.32
CA SER A 36 -7.59 -25.56 -42.89
C SER A 36 -6.12 -25.45 -42.46
N ARG A 37 -5.53 -26.60 -42.11
CA ARG A 37 -4.10 -26.98 -42.26
C ARG A 37 -3.90 -28.45 -41.87
N THR A 38 -4.88 -29.28 -42.22
CA THR A 38 -5.09 -30.60 -41.62
C THR A 38 -4.14 -31.70 -42.11
N SER A 39 -3.33 -31.46 -43.15
CA SER A 39 -2.26 -32.38 -43.57
C SER A 39 -0.94 -32.21 -42.79
N LYS A 40 -0.99 -31.63 -41.57
CA LYS A 40 -0.01 -31.86 -40.47
C LYS A 40 -0.71 -32.04 -39.10
N ILE A 41 -0.94 -33.23 -38.51
CA ILE A 41 -0.85 -34.66 -38.95
C ILE A 41 -0.66 -34.85 -40.45
N GLU A 42 0.35 -35.60 -40.92
CA GLU A 42 0.25 -37.05 -40.69
C GLU A 42 1.41 -37.69 -39.89
N ASP A 43 2.56 -37.02 -39.74
CA ASP A 43 3.76 -37.70 -39.23
C ASP A 43 4.04 -37.60 -37.71
N PHE A 44 3.74 -36.47 -37.05
CA PHE A 44 4.19 -36.25 -35.65
C PHE A 44 3.30 -36.89 -34.58
N TRP A 45 2.16 -37.46 -34.97
CA TRP A 45 1.09 -37.91 -34.06
C TRP A 45 1.24 -39.38 -33.61
N SER A 46 2.30 -40.07 -34.01
CA SER A 46 2.38 -41.54 -33.99
C SER A 46 3.38 -42.16 -33.00
N SER A 47 3.87 -41.44 -31.97
CA SER A 47 4.80 -42.01 -30.97
C SER A 47 4.65 -41.43 -29.56
N THR A 48 4.72 -42.30 -28.53
CA THR A 48 4.38 -42.02 -27.12
C THR A 48 5.58 -41.99 -26.16
N PHE A 49 5.44 -41.28 -25.03
CA PHE A 49 6.46 -41.16 -23.97
C PHE A 49 6.02 -41.83 -22.64
N PRO A 50 6.95 -42.29 -21.78
CA PRO A 50 6.63 -42.91 -20.49
C PRO A 50 6.02 -41.94 -19.46
N GLN A 51 5.06 -42.43 -18.69
CA GLN A 51 4.14 -41.60 -17.88
C GLN A 51 4.81 -40.91 -16.67
N SER A 52 5.88 -41.47 -16.10
CA SER A 52 6.62 -40.85 -14.99
C SER A 52 7.40 -39.60 -15.41
N VAL A 53 7.97 -39.60 -16.62
CA VAL A 53 8.74 -38.48 -17.16
C VAL A 53 7.86 -37.25 -17.39
N SER A 54 6.57 -37.44 -17.67
CA SER A 54 5.58 -36.35 -17.78
C SER A 54 5.42 -35.62 -16.44
N THR A 55 5.18 -36.37 -15.36
CA THR A 55 4.93 -35.82 -14.02
C THR A 55 6.14 -35.04 -13.50
N ASP A 56 7.35 -35.59 -13.63
CA ASP A 56 8.58 -34.93 -13.17
C ASP A 56 8.86 -33.63 -13.96
N LEU A 57 8.56 -33.59 -15.27
CA LEU A 57 8.69 -32.39 -16.10
C LEU A 57 7.60 -31.35 -15.80
N GLU A 58 6.36 -31.79 -15.57
CA GLU A 58 5.25 -30.92 -15.19
C GLU A 58 5.51 -30.29 -13.82
N GLU A 59 5.96 -31.06 -12.83
CA GLU A 59 6.35 -30.54 -11.50
C GLU A 59 7.56 -29.60 -11.60
N PHE A 60 8.61 -29.99 -12.33
CA PHE A 60 9.79 -29.15 -12.53
C PHE A 60 9.44 -27.83 -13.22
N CYS A 61 8.65 -27.86 -14.30
CA CYS A 61 8.25 -26.65 -15.03
C CYS A 61 7.29 -25.77 -14.23
N SER A 62 6.31 -26.35 -13.53
CA SER A 62 5.38 -25.62 -12.66
C SER A 62 6.12 -24.91 -11.52
N ASN A 63 7.11 -25.59 -10.93
CA ASN A 63 7.92 -25.01 -9.87
C ASN A 63 9.11 -24.17 -10.40
N PHE A 64 9.46 -24.19 -11.70
CA PHE A 64 10.69 -23.58 -12.20
C PHE A 64 10.79 -22.08 -11.90
N VAL A 65 9.71 -21.32 -12.10
CA VAL A 65 9.69 -19.88 -11.81
C VAL A 65 9.81 -19.64 -10.30
N LYS A 66 9.07 -20.39 -9.48
CA LYS A 66 9.14 -20.33 -8.02
C LYS A 66 10.55 -20.69 -7.52
N ASN A 67 11.17 -21.72 -8.09
CA ASN A 67 12.52 -22.19 -7.79
C ASN A 67 13.60 -21.22 -8.25
N VAL A 68 13.45 -20.52 -9.38
CA VAL A 68 14.39 -19.47 -9.81
C VAL A 68 14.27 -18.23 -8.91
N VAL A 69 13.06 -17.83 -8.52
CA VAL A 69 12.85 -16.72 -7.56
C VAL A 69 13.43 -17.09 -6.18
N LYS A 70 13.15 -18.30 -5.69
CA LYS A 70 13.67 -18.88 -4.43
C LYS A 70 15.19 -19.04 -4.47
N PHE A 71 15.77 -19.52 -5.56
CA PHE A 71 17.21 -19.59 -5.75
C PHE A 71 17.83 -18.19 -5.69
N ARG A 72 17.22 -17.19 -6.33
CA ARG A 72 17.71 -15.81 -6.36
C ARG A 72 17.52 -15.06 -5.03
N SER A 73 16.62 -15.49 -4.15
CA SER A 73 16.53 -15.01 -2.75
C SER A 73 17.45 -15.77 -1.80
N LEU A 74 17.78 -17.03 -2.08
CA LEU A 74 18.71 -17.87 -1.32
C LEU A 74 20.18 -17.70 -1.72
N GLN A 75 20.50 -17.11 -2.88
CA GLN A 75 21.87 -16.75 -3.23
C GLN A 75 22.44 -15.81 -2.16
N PRO A 76 23.61 -16.11 -1.55
CA PRO A 76 24.33 -15.14 -0.75
C PRO A 76 24.54 -13.89 -1.62
N LYS A 77 24.06 -12.74 -1.14
CA LYS A 77 24.44 -11.46 -1.74
C LYS A 77 25.92 -11.25 -1.42
N PHE A 78 26.82 -11.78 -2.26
CA PHE A 78 28.23 -11.43 -2.27
C PHE A 78 28.35 -9.95 -2.63
N ARG A 79 28.18 -9.10 -1.62
CA ARG A 79 28.48 -7.67 -1.68
C ARG A 79 29.90 -7.51 -1.16
N PRO A 80 30.76 -6.76 -1.86
CA PRO A 80 32.16 -6.72 -1.48
C PRO A 80 32.35 -5.84 -0.23
N GLY A 81 33.08 -6.36 0.77
CA GLY A 81 33.30 -5.70 2.07
C GLY A 81 33.82 -4.27 1.96
N HIS A 82 34.62 -3.98 0.92
CA HIS A 82 35.17 -2.65 0.61
C HIS A 82 34.12 -1.53 0.57
N ARG A 83 32.83 -1.82 0.30
CA ARG A 83 31.78 -0.79 0.30
C ARG A 83 31.31 -0.41 1.70
N VAL A 84 31.37 -1.34 2.65
CA VAL A 84 31.03 -1.08 4.06
C VAL A 84 32.23 -0.45 4.75
N GLU A 85 33.43 -1.00 4.56
CA GLU A 85 34.70 -0.42 5.05
C GLU A 85 34.88 1.01 4.53
N GLY A 86 34.71 1.22 3.22
CA GLY A 86 34.78 2.54 2.63
C GLY A 86 33.67 3.48 3.10
N ALA A 87 32.47 3.02 3.44
CA ALA A 87 31.44 3.88 4.04
C ALA A 87 31.72 4.19 5.53
N TRP A 88 32.40 3.28 6.24
CA TRP A 88 32.75 3.43 7.65
C TRP A 88 33.73 4.59 7.87
N GLN A 89 34.78 4.69 7.05
CA GLN A 89 35.74 5.79 7.13
C GLN A 89 35.04 7.16 6.99
N TYR A 90 34.22 7.33 5.94
CA TYR A 90 33.46 8.56 5.74
C TYR A 90 32.45 8.86 6.86
N TYR A 91 31.90 7.83 7.51
CA TYR A 91 31.02 8.01 8.67
C TYR A 91 31.78 8.50 9.90
N LEU A 92 32.97 7.96 10.18
CA LEU A 92 33.86 8.46 11.24
C LEU A 92 34.33 9.89 10.95
N ASP A 93 34.78 10.16 9.72
CA ASP A 93 35.26 11.49 9.30
C ASP A 93 34.16 12.57 9.42
N PHE A 94 32.89 12.19 9.23
CA PHE A 94 31.71 13.05 9.44
C PHE A 94 31.34 13.27 10.92
N GLY A 95 32.09 12.68 11.86
CA GLY A 95 31.82 12.78 13.31
C GLY A 95 30.84 11.72 13.84
N GLY A 96 30.76 10.55 13.19
CA GLY A 96 30.28 9.33 13.80
C GLY A 96 31.36 8.65 14.66
N SER A 97 30.97 7.71 15.53
CA SER A 97 31.92 6.95 16.36
C SER A 97 31.99 5.47 16.00
N GLU A 98 33.06 4.81 16.44
CA GLU A 98 33.24 3.36 16.30
C GLU A 98 32.19 2.52 17.06
N THR A 99 31.36 3.14 17.92
CA THR A 99 30.29 2.47 18.66
C THR A 99 29.01 2.27 17.84
N ALA A 100 28.95 2.83 16.62
CA ALA A 100 27.80 2.68 15.74
C ALA A 100 27.61 1.24 15.25
N LEU A 101 26.37 0.90 14.87
CA LEU A 101 26.01 -0.38 14.29
C LEU A 101 25.62 -0.21 12.83
N VAL A 102 25.91 -1.19 11.97
CA VAL A 102 25.40 -1.21 10.59
C VAL A 102 23.91 -1.58 10.61
N GLY A 103 23.03 -0.56 10.62
CA GLY A 103 21.58 -0.74 10.59
C GLY A 103 21.05 -1.24 9.24
N GLY A 104 21.79 -1.02 8.16
CA GLY A 104 21.42 -1.53 6.84
C GLY A 104 22.44 -1.24 5.75
N HIS A 105 22.33 -1.92 4.61
CA HIS A 105 23.16 -1.61 3.44
C HIS A 105 22.43 -1.96 2.12
N GLY A 106 22.51 -1.06 1.15
CA GLY A 106 21.76 -1.07 -0.10
C GLY A 106 22.63 -0.98 -1.36
N SER A 107 21.99 -0.78 -2.50
CA SER A 107 22.62 -0.37 -3.76
C SER A 107 23.08 1.09 -3.74
N GLU A 108 22.46 1.92 -2.90
CA GLU A 108 22.75 3.36 -2.82
C GLU A 108 23.81 3.72 -1.77
N GLY A 109 23.85 3.02 -0.64
CA GLY A 109 24.72 3.37 0.48
C GLY A 109 24.68 2.37 1.63
N VAL A 110 25.24 2.78 2.77
CA VAL A 110 25.23 2.06 4.06
C VAL A 110 24.58 2.96 5.11
N VAL A 111 23.74 2.37 5.97
CA VAL A 111 23.05 3.05 7.07
C VAL A 111 23.69 2.62 8.38
N PHE A 112 24.16 3.60 9.15
CA PHE A 112 24.69 3.46 10.50
C PHE A 112 23.64 3.89 11.53
N LYS A 113 23.47 3.12 12.61
CA LYS A 113 22.70 3.49 13.81
C LYS A 113 23.67 3.84 14.92
N GLU A 114 23.50 4.99 15.54
CA GLU A 114 24.27 5.43 16.71
C GLU A 114 23.32 6.13 17.69
N GLY A 115 23.11 5.52 18.86
CA GLY A 115 22.06 5.94 19.78
C GLY A 115 20.70 5.99 19.09
N SER A 116 20.06 7.16 19.12
CA SER A 116 18.78 7.46 18.47
C SER A 116 18.92 8.05 17.06
N ARG A 117 20.10 8.03 16.44
CA ARG A 117 20.36 8.61 15.11
C ARG A 117 20.61 7.52 14.06
N ALA A 118 20.00 7.67 12.89
CA ALA A 118 20.34 6.96 11.67
C ALA A 118 21.16 7.87 10.74
N THR A 119 22.22 7.35 10.10
CA THR A 119 23.04 8.07 9.13
C THR A 119 23.31 7.19 7.90
N LYS A 120 22.75 7.54 6.76
CA LYS A 120 22.98 6.92 5.44
C LYS A 120 24.13 7.62 4.72
N VAL A 121 25.25 6.93 4.57
CA VAL A 121 26.38 7.35 3.73
C VAL A 121 26.19 6.72 2.34
N PHE A 122 26.06 7.55 1.31
CA PHE A 122 25.91 7.07 -0.06
C PHE A 122 27.25 6.53 -0.60
N HIS A 123 27.19 5.53 -1.49
CA HIS A 123 28.38 4.98 -2.15
C HIS A 123 28.98 6.01 -3.12
N GLU A 124 30.27 5.88 -3.37
CA GLU A 124 30.96 6.69 -4.38
C GLU A 124 30.33 6.54 -5.77
N GLY A 125 30.19 7.65 -6.49
CA GLY A 125 29.47 7.71 -7.77
C GLY A 125 27.93 7.61 -7.66
N VAL A 126 27.37 7.44 -6.47
CA VAL A 126 25.91 7.48 -6.24
C VAL A 126 25.51 8.89 -5.80
N SER A 127 25.29 9.77 -6.78
CA SER A 127 24.64 11.06 -6.57
C SER A 127 23.11 10.94 -6.46
N LEU A 128 22.49 11.84 -5.71
CA LEU A 128 21.05 12.13 -5.83
C LEU A 128 20.83 13.09 -7.00
N THR A 129 19.65 13.05 -7.65
CA THR A 129 19.32 14.04 -8.67
C THR A 129 19.02 15.40 -8.03
N GLU A 130 19.04 16.48 -8.81
CA GLU A 130 18.65 17.81 -8.34
C GLU A 130 17.23 17.81 -7.74
N GLU A 131 16.28 17.09 -8.36
CA GLU A 131 14.93 16.84 -7.82
C GLU A 131 14.95 16.16 -6.44
N ASN A 132 15.72 15.06 -6.31
CA ASN A 132 15.83 14.33 -5.04
C ASN A 132 16.41 15.25 -3.96
N MET A 133 17.44 16.04 -4.29
CA MET A 133 18.06 17.00 -3.37
C MET A 133 17.08 18.11 -2.97
N ALA A 134 16.32 18.67 -3.92
CA ALA A 134 15.35 19.73 -3.67
C ALA A 134 14.26 19.28 -2.68
N ILE A 135 13.65 18.11 -2.94
CA ILE A 135 12.63 17.53 -2.06
C ILE A 135 13.20 17.21 -0.68
N LEU A 136 14.34 16.52 -0.59
CA LEU A 136 14.96 16.18 0.70
C LEU A 136 15.37 17.44 1.49
N THR A 137 15.71 18.54 0.80
CA THR A 137 16.00 19.83 1.43
C THR A 137 14.73 20.50 1.93
N GLU A 138 13.64 20.53 1.15
CA GLU A 138 12.35 21.08 1.60
C GLU A 138 11.83 20.32 2.84
N LEU A 139 11.84 18.98 2.77
CA LEU A 139 11.42 18.09 3.84
C LEU A 139 12.32 18.13 5.09
N SER A 140 13.56 18.62 4.96
CA SER A 140 14.44 18.86 6.10
C SER A 140 14.10 20.14 6.88
N THR A 141 13.19 20.99 6.38
CA THR A 141 12.80 22.22 7.07
C THR A 141 11.76 21.94 8.16
N GLU A 142 11.96 22.50 9.35
CA GLU A 142 11.17 22.25 10.57
C GLU A 142 9.67 22.59 10.46
N LYS A 143 9.23 23.18 9.35
CA LYS A 143 7.84 23.64 9.13
C LYS A 143 6.88 22.55 8.65
N LYS A 144 7.36 21.42 8.14
CA LYS A 144 6.53 20.28 7.68
C LYS A 144 6.86 19.02 8.50
N GLN A 145 6.07 18.72 9.53
CA GLN A 145 6.12 17.41 10.18
C GLN A 145 5.26 16.42 9.41
N ILE A 146 5.89 15.60 8.57
CA ILE A 146 5.26 14.50 7.85
C ILE A 146 5.47 13.22 8.67
N LYS A 147 4.39 12.57 9.11
CA LYS A 147 4.44 11.36 9.96
C LYS A 147 5.08 10.18 9.24
N CYS A 148 4.79 9.99 7.95
CA CYS A 148 5.33 8.89 7.15
C CYS A 148 6.82 9.06 6.81
N LEU A 149 7.48 10.11 7.32
CA LEU A 149 8.92 10.34 7.22
C LEU A 149 9.59 10.35 8.62
N PRO A 150 10.85 9.89 8.71
CA PRO A 150 11.67 10.06 9.89
C PRO A 150 11.86 11.54 10.27
N LYS A 151 11.82 11.81 11.58
CA LYS A 151 12.02 13.16 12.14
C LYS A 151 13.48 13.61 12.05
N ASN A 152 13.71 14.92 12.19
CA ASN A 152 15.03 15.56 12.18
C ASN A 152 15.88 15.19 10.94
N LEU A 153 15.23 15.03 9.78
CA LEU A 153 15.89 14.78 8.50
C LEU A 153 16.88 15.90 8.20
N LYS A 154 18.13 15.54 7.89
CA LYS A 154 19.21 16.44 7.49
C LYS A 154 19.97 15.82 6.33
N ILE A 155 20.20 16.60 5.28
CA ILE A 155 20.99 16.20 4.12
C ILE A 155 22.18 17.14 3.95
N GLY A 156 23.34 16.58 3.59
CA GLY A 156 24.56 17.33 3.38
C GLY A 156 25.49 16.66 2.38
N GLN A 157 26.43 17.45 1.85
CA GLN A 157 27.59 16.92 1.13
C GLN A 157 28.80 16.92 2.08
N PHE A 158 29.51 15.80 2.10
CA PHE A 158 30.76 15.63 2.82
C PHE A 158 31.75 14.97 1.85
N PRO A 159 33.02 15.42 1.75
CA PRO A 159 33.80 15.41 0.50
C PRO A 159 33.52 14.24 -0.48
N TYR A 160 32.99 14.57 -1.66
CA TYR A 160 32.65 13.62 -2.74
C TYR A 160 31.49 12.64 -2.47
N ARG A 161 30.81 12.70 -1.32
CA ARG A 161 29.65 11.84 -0.98
C ARG A 161 28.51 12.63 -0.35
N THR A 162 27.30 12.20 -0.65
CA THR A 162 26.10 12.68 0.04
C THR A 162 25.92 11.90 1.35
N ILE A 163 25.51 12.60 2.40
CA ILE A 163 25.12 12.02 3.69
C ILE A 163 23.71 12.50 4.02
N LEU A 164 22.88 11.55 4.45
CA LEU A 164 21.52 11.79 4.91
C LEU A 164 21.41 11.23 6.33
N SER A 165 20.94 12.03 7.29
CA SER A 165 20.74 11.59 8.68
C SER A 165 19.35 11.97 9.17
N HIS A 166 18.81 11.20 10.10
CA HIS A 166 17.49 11.40 10.70
C HIS A 166 17.40 10.69 12.06
N ASP A 167 16.32 10.91 12.81
CA ASP A 167 16.01 10.14 14.01
C ASP A 167 15.77 8.66 13.64
N TRP A 168 16.33 7.74 14.41
CA TRP A 168 16.08 6.32 14.26
C TRP A 168 14.61 6.02 14.59
N VAL A 169 13.90 5.39 13.65
CA VAL A 169 12.50 5.00 13.82
C VAL A 169 12.44 3.68 14.59
N GLU A 170 11.94 3.71 15.82
CA GLU A 170 11.68 2.50 16.60
C GLU A 170 10.33 1.88 16.23
N GLY A 171 10.31 0.56 16.04
CA GLY A 171 9.14 -0.19 15.58
C GLY A 171 9.52 -1.47 14.85
N GLU A 172 8.58 -2.04 14.10
CA GLU A 172 8.76 -3.29 13.36
C GLU A 172 8.42 -3.12 11.88
N HIS A 173 9.09 -3.85 10.99
CA HIS A 173 8.58 -3.99 9.62
C HIS A 173 7.20 -4.68 9.64
N PRO A 174 6.23 -4.31 8.79
CA PRO A 174 4.92 -4.96 8.73
C PRO A 174 5.03 -6.36 8.08
N THR A 175 5.52 -7.33 8.85
CA THR A 175 5.68 -8.75 8.49
C THR A 175 4.54 -9.63 9.00
N ARG A 176 3.43 -9.01 9.40
CA ARG A 176 2.19 -9.63 9.88
C ARG A 176 0.99 -8.90 9.29
N GLN A 177 -0.18 -9.52 9.33
CA GLN A 177 -1.41 -8.83 8.98
C GLN A 177 -1.64 -7.63 9.92
N ILE A 178 -1.88 -6.47 9.32
CA ILE A 178 -2.28 -5.25 10.00
C ILE A 178 -3.52 -4.66 9.32
N SER A 179 -4.16 -3.70 9.98
CA SER A 179 -5.24 -2.92 9.36
C SER A 179 -4.78 -2.25 8.06
N SER A 180 -5.71 -1.97 7.15
CA SER A 180 -5.44 -1.12 5.98
C SER A 180 -5.11 0.31 6.38
N ARG A 181 -5.61 0.76 7.54
CA ARG A 181 -5.55 2.16 7.99
C ARG A 181 -4.14 2.79 7.92
N PRO A 182 -3.06 2.20 8.47
CA PRO A 182 -1.72 2.81 8.38
C PRO A 182 -1.20 2.94 6.95
N TRP A 183 -1.58 2.03 6.05
CA TRP A 183 -1.24 2.12 4.62
C TRP A 183 -2.01 3.24 3.94
N LEU A 184 -3.30 3.39 4.24
CA LEU A 184 -4.13 4.47 3.72
C LEU A 184 -3.66 5.84 4.23
N GLU A 185 -3.30 5.96 5.51
CA GLU A 185 -2.79 7.20 6.12
C GLU A 185 -1.41 7.59 5.54
N LEU A 186 -0.47 6.65 5.40
CA LEU A 186 0.81 6.88 4.69
C LEU A 186 0.57 7.35 3.25
N LEU A 187 -0.37 6.73 2.54
CA LEU A 187 -0.71 7.10 1.17
C LEU A 187 -1.25 8.54 1.12
N ARG A 188 -2.30 8.86 1.87
CA ARG A 188 -2.90 10.21 1.93
C ARG A 188 -1.84 11.28 2.20
N GLU A 189 -1.05 11.10 3.24
CA GLU A 189 -0.05 12.10 3.64
C GLU A 189 1.04 12.31 2.58
N CYS A 190 1.40 11.27 1.82
CA CYS A 190 2.31 11.42 0.68
C CYS A 190 1.70 12.29 -0.43
N ARG A 191 0.40 12.13 -0.72
CA ARG A 191 -0.31 12.96 -1.70
C ARG A 191 -0.46 14.40 -1.22
N ASP A 192 -0.86 14.60 0.03
CA ASP A 192 -1.03 15.93 0.65
C ASP A 192 0.27 16.75 0.68
N ASN A 193 1.42 16.06 0.65
CA ASN A 193 2.75 16.68 0.63
C ASN A 193 3.46 16.57 -0.74
N GLU A 194 2.74 16.20 -1.80
CA GLU A 194 3.24 16.12 -3.18
C GLU A 194 4.50 15.24 -3.36
N ILE A 195 4.57 14.12 -2.64
CA ILE A 195 5.66 13.14 -2.69
C ILE A 195 5.20 11.71 -3.02
N VAL A 196 6.10 10.90 -3.59
CA VAL A 196 5.86 9.48 -3.87
C VAL A 196 7.11 8.64 -3.54
N PHE A 197 6.88 7.45 -2.96
CA PHE A 197 7.89 6.42 -2.75
C PHE A 197 7.86 5.35 -3.85
N TRP A 198 8.75 5.46 -4.84
CA TRP A 198 8.90 4.47 -5.93
C TRP A 198 9.17 3.04 -5.43
N ASN A 199 9.83 2.90 -4.28
CA ASN A 199 10.27 1.62 -3.70
C ASN A 199 9.48 1.24 -2.44
N LEU A 200 8.18 1.55 -2.39
CA LEU A 200 7.30 1.11 -1.30
C LEU A 200 7.25 -0.43 -1.23
N LYS A 201 7.69 -0.99 -0.10
CA LYS A 201 7.69 -2.41 0.26
C LYS A 201 7.83 -2.58 1.78
N PRO A 202 7.46 -3.73 2.39
CA PRO A 202 7.48 -3.89 3.85
C PRO A 202 8.85 -3.64 4.49
N GLN A 203 9.94 -4.01 3.80
CA GLN A 203 11.32 -3.83 4.31
C GLN A 203 11.80 -2.36 4.27
N ASN A 204 11.01 -1.46 3.71
CA ASN A 204 11.32 -0.03 3.64
C ASN A 204 10.47 0.81 4.59
N VAL A 205 9.44 0.23 5.21
CA VAL A 205 8.59 0.93 6.16
C VAL A 205 8.68 0.29 7.54
N ILE A 206 8.58 1.12 8.58
CA ILE A 206 8.48 0.72 9.98
C ILE A 206 7.09 1.09 10.47
N LEU A 207 6.39 0.13 11.05
CA LEU A 207 5.19 0.34 11.85
C LEU A 207 5.63 0.75 13.26
N THR A 208 5.28 1.98 13.65
CA THR A 208 5.61 2.51 14.98
C THR A 208 4.68 1.96 16.05
N LYS A 209 4.96 2.25 17.33
CA LYS A 209 4.09 1.87 18.45
C LYS A 209 2.76 2.62 18.44
N GLU A 210 2.78 3.82 17.85
CA GLU A 210 1.64 4.73 17.67
C GLU A 210 0.72 4.26 16.52
N GLY A 211 1.19 3.32 15.68
CA GLY A 211 0.43 2.73 14.58
C GLY A 211 0.68 3.36 13.21
N ASP A 212 1.53 4.38 13.12
CA ASP A 212 1.91 5.02 11.85
C ASP A 212 2.89 4.13 11.05
N LEU A 213 2.86 4.21 9.71
CA LEU A 213 3.90 3.65 8.85
C LEU A 213 4.88 4.75 8.42
N VAL A 214 6.17 4.55 8.71
CA VAL A 214 7.24 5.50 8.39
C VAL A 214 8.21 4.89 7.39
N ASN A 215 8.47 5.55 6.26
CA ASN A 215 9.42 5.07 5.26
C ASN A 215 10.87 5.45 5.59
N ILE A 216 11.73 4.45 5.75
CA ILE A 216 13.15 4.60 6.09
C ILE A 216 14.10 4.51 4.88
N ASP A 217 13.61 4.15 3.69
CA ASP A 217 14.43 4.10 2.46
C ASP A 217 14.45 5.44 1.73
N LEU A 218 15.00 6.46 2.39
CA LEU A 218 15.15 7.81 1.85
C LEU A 218 16.36 7.89 0.92
N GLY A 219 16.17 8.37 -0.30
CA GLY A 219 17.18 8.35 -1.36
C GLY A 219 16.59 8.66 -2.73
N ARG A 220 17.07 7.99 -3.79
CA ARG A 220 16.59 8.26 -5.15
C ARG A 220 15.13 7.88 -5.38
N ASP A 221 14.65 6.91 -4.60
CA ASP A 221 13.29 6.36 -4.66
C ASP A 221 12.23 7.26 -4.01
N LEU A 222 12.61 8.39 -3.37
CA LEU A 222 11.69 9.47 -3.00
C LEU A 222 11.61 10.48 -4.15
N LYS A 223 10.41 10.66 -4.71
CA LYS A 223 10.16 11.43 -5.92
C LYS A 223 9.07 12.50 -5.74
N PRO A 224 9.04 13.53 -6.60
CA PRO A 224 7.89 14.43 -6.68
C PRO A 224 6.64 13.64 -7.07
N PHE A 225 5.48 14.14 -6.68
CA PHE A 225 4.21 13.53 -7.06
C PHE A 225 3.99 13.59 -8.58
N THR A 226 3.59 12.45 -9.13
CA THR A 226 2.91 12.34 -10.42
C THR A 226 1.78 11.32 -10.29
N GLU A 227 0.65 11.53 -10.95
CA GLU A 227 -0.50 10.61 -10.86
C GLU A 227 -0.14 9.15 -11.24
N ASN A 228 0.79 8.97 -12.19
CA ASN A 228 1.27 7.65 -12.60
C ASN A 228 2.07 6.95 -11.50
N ASP A 229 3.00 7.67 -10.86
CA ASP A 229 3.86 7.12 -9.81
C ASP A 229 3.09 6.93 -8.51
N TRP A 230 2.18 7.86 -8.20
CA TRP A 230 1.20 7.76 -7.13
C TRP A 230 0.33 6.52 -7.30
N SER A 231 -0.30 6.33 -8.46
CA SER A 231 -1.08 5.13 -8.75
C SER A 231 -0.25 3.84 -8.62
N SER A 232 1.03 3.88 -8.99
CA SER A 232 1.99 2.78 -8.80
C SER A 232 2.26 2.50 -7.31
N MET A 233 2.40 3.54 -6.50
CA MET A 233 2.57 3.46 -5.06
C MET A 233 1.30 2.95 -4.35
N VAL A 234 0.10 3.38 -4.76
CA VAL A 234 -1.18 2.83 -4.27
C VAL A 234 -1.27 1.33 -4.54
N ARG A 235 -0.97 0.87 -5.76
CA ARG A 235 -0.89 -0.57 -6.08
C ARG A 235 0.09 -1.31 -5.18
N LYS A 236 1.22 -0.71 -4.83
CA LYS A 236 2.21 -1.31 -3.91
C LYS A 236 1.69 -1.37 -2.48
N GLY A 237 1.08 -0.30 -1.97
CA GLY A 237 0.47 -0.28 -0.63
C GLY A 237 -0.63 -1.33 -0.50
N TYR A 238 -1.51 -1.42 -1.50
CA TYR A 238 -2.55 -2.45 -1.59
C TYR A 238 -1.99 -3.87 -1.51
N LEU A 239 -0.98 -4.17 -2.33
CA LEU A 239 -0.33 -5.48 -2.35
C LEU A 239 0.39 -5.79 -1.03
N CYS A 240 1.07 -4.80 -0.42
CA CYS A 240 1.73 -4.98 0.87
C CYS A 240 0.75 -5.23 2.02
N TRP A 241 -0.44 -4.63 1.96
CA TRP A 241 -1.51 -4.85 2.94
C TRP A 241 -2.20 -6.20 2.76
N LYS A 242 -2.76 -6.46 1.56
CA LYS A 242 -3.62 -7.63 1.30
C LYS A 242 -2.84 -8.94 1.16
N TYR A 243 -1.58 -8.88 0.72
CA TYR A 243 -0.74 -10.03 0.41
C TYR A 243 0.59 -10.00 1.18
N TRP A 244 0.56 -9.53 2.43
CA TRP A 244 1.72 -9.39 3.32
C TRP A 244 2.51 -10.69 3.54
N ASP A 245 1.83 -11.84 3.44
CA ASP A 245 2.33 -13.19 3.69
C ASP A 245 2.84 -13.93 2.42
N ARG A 246 2.56 -13.40 1.23
CA ARG A 246 2.96 -14.02 -0.05
C ARG A 246 4.49 -14.05 -0.19
N GLU A 247 5.07 -15.26 -0.29
CA GLU A 247 6.50 -15.48 -0.53
C GLU A 247 7.05 -14.71 -1.76
N ASP A 248 6.20 -14.49 -2.77
CA ASP A 248 6.51 -13.80 -4.02
C ASP A 248 5.98 -12.35 -4.06
N LEU A 249 5.58 -11.74 -2.93
CA LEU A 249 5.13 -10.34 -2.86
C LEU A 249 6.08 -9.39 -3.62
N ARG A 250 7.39 -9.61 -3.53
CA ARG A 250 8.40 -8.82 -4.28
C ARG A 250 8.24 -8.89 -5.81
N TYR A 251 7.81 -10.04 -6.34
CA TYR A 251 7.45 -10.19 -7.76
C TYR A 251 6.16 -9.42 -8.06
N LEU A 252 5.13 -9.51 -7.21
CA LEU A 252 3.87 -8.77 -7.36
C LEU A 252 4.09 -7.24 -7.39
N LEU A 253 4.88 -6.71 -6.45
CA LEU A 253 5.27 -5.29 -6.39
C LEU A 253 6.11 -4.82 -7.59
N SER A 254 6.77 -5.74 -8.29
CA SER A 254 7.50 -5.45 -9.53
C SER A 254 6.59 -5.54 -10.76
N ARG A 255 5.62 -6.46 -10.75
CA ARG A 255 4.62 -6.66 -11.79
C ARG A 255 3.64 -5.49 -11.86
N SER A 256 3.20 -4.96 -10.71
CA SER A 256 2.23 -3.86 -10.59
C SER A 256 2.68 -2.53 -11.21
N ILE A 257 3.96 -2.40 -11.55
CA ILE A 257 4.49 -1.26 -12.31
C ILE A 257 4.01 -1.29 -13.77
N ARG A 258 3.76 -2.48 -14.33
CA ARG A 258 3.46 -2.70 -15.76
C ARG A 258 2.06 -3.26 -16.01
N ASP A 259 1.61 -4.13 -15.13
CA ASP A 259 0.31 -4.79 -15.20
C ASP A 259 -0.59 -4.13 -14.15
N THR A 260 -1.63 -3.44 -14.59
CA THR A 260 -2.50 -2.61 -13.74
C THR A 260 -3.96 -3.05 -13.77
N ASN A 261 -4.31 -4.01 -14.65
CA ASN A 261 -5.67 -4.44 -14.88
C ASN A 261 -5.97 -5.69 -14.03
N PRO A 262 -6.96 -5.66 -13.10
CA PRO A 262 -7.34 -6.83 -12.31
C PRO A 262 -7.69 -8.08 -13.12
N ALA A 263 -8.20 -7.94 -14.35
CA ALA A 263 -8.52 -9.07 -15.22
C ALA A 263 -7.29 -9.87 -15.69
N THR A 264 -6.13 -9.20 -15.83
CA THR A 264 -4.85 -9.87 -16.12
C THR A 264 -4.02 -10.12 -14.86
N PHE A 265 -4.25 -9.33 -13.81
CA PHE A 265 -3.54 -9.42 -12.53
C PHE A 265 -4.52 -9.54 -11.35
N PRO A 266 -4.99 -10.76 -11.03
CA PRO A 266 -6.02 -10.98 -10.01
C PRO A 266 -5.64 -10.51 -8.61
N GLU A 267 -4.35 -10.42 -8.27
CA GLU A 267 -3.93 -9.80 -7.01
C GLU A 267 -4.21 -8.28 -6.91
N LEU A 268 -4.78 -7.65 -7.95
CA LEU A 268 -5.36 -6.30 -7.90
C LEU A 268 -6.90 -6.29 -7.79
N GLU A 269 -7.56 -7.45 -7.73
CA GLU A 269 -9.03 -7.52 -7.57
C GLU A 269 -9.48 -6.85 -6.26
N GLY A 270 -10.32 -5.82 -6.36
CA GLY A 270 -10.78 -5.01 -5.24
C GLY A 270 -9.87 -3.83 -4.90
N ILE A 271 -8.90 -3.49 -5.74
CA ILE A 271 -8.09 -2.28 -5.56
C ILE A 271 -8.92 -0.99 -5.63
N ASP A 272 -9.99 -0.95 -6.42
CA ASP A 272 -10.83 0.24 -6.56
C ASP A 272 -11.46 0.65 -5.20
N TRP A 273 -11.87 -0.32 -4.39
CA TRP A 273 -12.33 -0.08 -3.01
C TRP A 273 -11.22 0.47 -2.12
N PHE A 274 -10.00 -0.02 -2.27
CA PHE A 274 -8.84 0.49 -1.53
C PHE A 274 -8.48 1.91 -1.97
N TYR A 275 -8.53 2.21 -3.27
CA TYR A 275 -8.32 3.55 -3.82
C TYR A 275 -9.36 4.54 -3.30
N SER A 276 -10.65 4.19 -3.40
CA SER A 276 -11.76 4.99 -2.84
C SER A 276 -11.59 5.20 -1.33
N SER A 277 -11.07 4.21 -0.60
CA SER A 277 -10.76 4.34 0.84
C SER A 277 -9.60 5.31 1.13
N ILE A 278 -8.80 5.73 0.15
CA ILE A 278 -7.80 6.79 0.33
C ILE A 278 -8.51 8.15 0.31
N GLU A 279 -9.40 8.37 -0.66
CA GLU A 279 -10.18 9.61 -0.83
C GLU A 279 -11.20 9.83 0.32
N ILE A 280 -11.83 8.75 0.79
CA ILE A 280 -12.86 8.76 1.83
C ILE A 280 -12.21 8.68 3.22
N LEU A 281 -12.25 9.78 3.96
CA LEU A 281 -11.60 9.97 5.25
C LEU A 281 -12.46 9.46 6.42
N ASP A 282 -13.78 9.54 6.31
CA ASP A 282 -14.73 9.12 7.35
C ASP A 282 -15.88 8.28 6.76
N LYS A 283 -16.42 7.34 7.55
CA LYS A 283 -17.64 6.58 7.20
C LYS A 283 -18.80 7.52 6.89
N SER A 284 -18.89 8.66 7.60
CA SER A 284 -19.90 9.70 7.37
C SER A 284 -19.89 10.24 5.94
N GLU A 285 -18.75 10.25 5.24
CA GLU A 285 -18.67 10.69 3.84
C GLU A 285 -19.31 9.69 2.86
N LEU A 286 -19.54 8.44 3.28
CA LEU A 286 -20.26 7.43 2.49
C LEU A 286 -21.78 7.50 2.66
N HIS A 287 -22.28 7.82 3.86
CA HIS A 287 -23.71 7.74 4.17
C HIS A 287 -24.40 9.09 4.34
N ASP A 288 -23.73 10.12 4.85
CA ASP A 288 -24.32 11.45 5.01
C ASP A 288 -24.87 12.01 3.68
N PRO A 289 -24.17 11.92 2.52
CA PRO A 289 -24.72 12.44 1.27
C PRO A 289 -26.01 11.73 0.83
N TRP A 290 -26.13 10.44 1.11
CA TRP A 290 -27.32 9.64 0.79
C TRP A 290 -28.48 9.92 1.76
N LEU A 291 -28.19 10.07 3.05
CA LEU A 291 -29.19 10.47 4.05
C LEU A 291 -29.71 11.89 3.79
N LEU A 292 -28.81 12.83 3.46
CA LEU A 292 -29.18 14.20 3.09
C LEU A 292 -30.02 14.25 1.81
N ASP A 293 -29.68 13.47 0.78
CA ASP A 293 -30.49 13.32 -0.43
C ASP A 293 -31.89 12.77 -0.13
N ILE A 294 -32.02 11.76 0.73
CA ILE A 294 -33.33 11.26 1.18
C ILE A 294 -34.11 12.34 1.93
N ILE A 295 -33.51 12.95 2.97
CA ILE A 295 -34.16 13.94 3.82
C ILE A 295 -34.59 15.17 3.01
N SER A 296 -33.78 15.63 2.05
CA SER A 296 -34.08 16.79 1.19
C SER A 296 -35.33 16.64 0.31
N ARG A 297 -35.86 15.41 0.16
CA ARG A 297 -37.10 15.13 -0.58
C ARG A 297 -38.35 15.30 0.27
N HIS A 298 -38.20 15.45 1.58
CA HIS A 298 -39.28 15.76 2.51
C HIS A 298 -39.36 17.27 2.75
N PRO A 299 -40.57 17.81 3.03
CA PRO A 299 -40.69 19.21 3.41
C PRO A 299 -39.99 19.47 4.76
N PRO A 300 -39.45 20.69 4.98
CA PRO A 300 -38.93 21.09 6.29
C PRO A 300 -39.94 20.87 7.42
N GLY A 301 -39.48 20.26 8.51
CA GLY A 301 -40.29 19.80 9.64
C GLY A 301 -39.42 19.46 10.85
N LYS A 302 -40.04 18.92 11.91
CA LYS A 302 -39.33 18.56 13.14
C LYS A 302 -38.69 17.17 13.01
N LEU A 303 -37.39 17.08 13.27
CA LEU A 303 -36.60 15.86 13.14
C LEU A 303 -35.96 15.47 14.48
N LEU A 304 -35.86 14.16 14.73
CA LEU A 304 -35.11 13.59 15.85
C LEU A 304 -33.81 12.98 15.32
N ASP A 305 -32.66 13.36 15.87
CA ASP A 305 -31.36 12.76 15.58
C ASP A 305 -30.84 12.00 16.82
N TRP A 306 -31.02 10.68 16.82
CA TRP A 306 -30.79 9.80 17.96
C TRP A 306 -29.49 9.01 17.79
N GLY A 307 -28.42 9.49 18.43
CA GLY A 307 -27.04 9.09 18.17
C GLY A 307 -26.31 10.09 17.25
N CYS A 308 -26.47 11.39 17.51
CA CYS A 308 -26.01 12.48 16.66
C CYS A 308 -24.48 12.68 16.66
N GLY A 309 -23.76 12.02 17.57
CA GLY A 309 -22.31 12.10 17.74
C GLY A 309 -21.82 13.54 17.87
N ASN A 310 -20.91 13.94 16.96
CA ASN A 310 -20.33 15.28 16.96
C ASN A 310 -21.21 16.37 16.28
N GLY A 311 -22.42 16.03 15.84
CA GLY A 311 -23.38 16.94 15.24
C GLY A 311 -23.15 17.31 13.77
N ARG A 312 -22.22 16.66 13.05
CA ARG A 312 -21.92 17.01 11.64
C ARG A 312 -23.14 16.85 10.73
N LEU A 313 -23.74 15.67 10.73
CA LEU A 313 -24.92 15.36 9.92
C LEU A 313 -26.14 16.17 10.39
N THR A 314 -26.33 16.28 11.71
CA THR A 314 -27.34 17.13 12.37
C THR A 314 -27.32 18.56 11.83
N GLY A 315 -26.15 19.22 11.86
CA GLY A 315 -26.00 20.59 11.34
C GLY A 315 -26.23 20.68 9.82
N ALA A 316 -25.85 19.66 9.06
CA ALA A 316 -26.13 19.60 7.62
C ALA A 316 -27.64 19.47 7.32
N ILE A 317 -28.38 18.70 8.12
CA ILE A 317 -29.84 18.57 8.01
C ILE A 317 -30.55 19.85 8.44
N ALA A 318 -30.07 20.55 9.47
CA ALA A 318 -30.63 21.83 9.91
C ALA A 318 -30.54 22.90 8.80
N ASN A 319 -29.46 22.88 8.00
CA ASN A 319 -29.31 23.74 6.83
C ASN A 319 -30.30 23.45 5.69
N LEU A 320 -30.98 22.29 5.69
CA LEU A 320 -32.11 22.00 4.79
C LEU A 320 -33.44 22.62 5.30
N GLY A 321 -33.43 23.25 6.48
CA GLY A 321 -34.57 23.96 7.07
C GLY A 321 -35.33 23.19 8.16
N HIS A 322 -34.89 21.98 8.51
CA HIS A 322 -35.48 21.20 9.60
C HIS A 322 -35.12 21.79 10.97
N THR A 323 -36.04 21.68 11.92
CA THR A 323 -35.75 21.88 13.35
C THR A 323 -35.44 20.53 13.98
N ILE A 324 -34.34 20.43 14.74
CA ILE A 324 -33.79 19.14 15.15
C ILE A 324 -33.64 19.06 16.67
N ASP A 325 -34.27 18.05 17.27
CA ASP A 325 -33.91 17.59 18.61
C ASP A 325 -32.79 16.54 18.44
N ALA A 326 -31.64 16.75 19.09
CA ALA A 326 -30.46 15.90 18.92
C ALA A 326 -30.01 15.27 20.26
N PHE A 327 -29.72 13.97 20.24
CA PHE A 327 -29.27 13.19 21.40
C PHE A 327 -28.01 12.39 21.06
N ASP A 328 -27.04 12.35 21.98
CA ASP A 328 -26.00 11.33 22.00
C ASP A 328 -25.62 10.99 23.45
N PRO A 329 -25.33 9.72 23.78
CA PRO A 329 -24.81 9.36 25.10
C PRO A 329 -23.45 10.01 25.43
N GLU A 330 -22.62 10.34 24.42
CA GLU A 330 -21.36 11.05 24.62
C GLU A 330 -21.58 12.57 24.71
N THR A 331 -21.91 13.01 25.92
CA THR A 331 -22.19 14.43 26.24
C THR A 331 -21.03 15.39 25.94
N GLY A 332 -19.80 14.90 25.72
CA GLY A 332 -18.64 15.72 25.34
C GLY A 332 -18.85 16.56 24.07
N PHE A 333 -19.82 16.22 23.22
CA PHE A 333 -20.16 17.01 22.03
C PHE A 333 -21.27 18.05 22.24
N LYS A 334 -21.99 18.03 23.37
CA LYS A 334 -23.21 18.83 23.62
C LYS A 334 -23.08 20.30 23.21
N GLN A 335 -22.06 20.99 23.71
CA GLN A 335 -21.86 22.42 23.42
C GLN A 335 -21.66 22.71 21.92
N ARG A 336 -21.05 21.79 21.17
CA ARG A 336 -20.84 21.93 19.73
C ARG A 336 -22.16 21.71 18.97
N VAL A 337 -22.90 20.66 19.30
CA VAL A 337 -24.18 20.34 18.66
C VAL A 337 -25.19 21.49 18.89
N ASP A 338 -25.36 21.89 20.14
CA ASP A 338 -26.30 22.93 20.59
C ASP A 338 -25.94 24.35 20.09
N SER A 339 -24.71 24.56 19.61
CA SER A 339 -24.30 25.81 18.95
C SER A 339 -24.81 25.95 17.50
N SER A 340 -25.40 24.89 16.93
CA SER A 340 -25.88 24.86 15.55
C SER A 340 -27.29 25.45 15.45
N ILE A 341 -27.48 26.44 14.56
CA ILE A 341 -28.79 27.09 14.35
C ILE A 341 -29.82 26.04 13.88
N GLY A 342 -30.96 25.98 14.56
CA GLY A 342 -32.04 25.03 14.26
C GLY A 342 -31.91 23.67 14.96
N VAL A 343 -30.83 23.45 15.72
CA VAL A 343 -30.62 22.25 16.54
C VAL A 343 -30.87 22.57 18.02
N SER A 344 -31.36 21.59 18.78
CA SER A 344 -31.51 21.66 20.24
C SER A 344 -31.07 20.34 20.84
N TRP A 345 -30.11 20.36 21.77
CA TRP A 345 -29.71 19.14 22.47
C TRP A 345 -30.78 18.71 23.47
N ILE A 346 -31.15 17.43 23.45
CA ILE A 346 -32.07 16.81 24.41
C ILE A 346 -31.33 15.85 25.35
N ASP A 347 -31.79 15.72 26.59
CA ASP A 347 -31.05 15.00 27.64
C ASP A 347 -31.50 13.54 27.83
N GLY A 348 -32.36 13.01 26.95
CA GLY A 348 -32.70 11.60 26.88
C GLY A 348 -34.13 11.31 26.42
N SER A 349 -34.58 10.06 26.65
CA SER A 349 -35.90 9.57 26.19
C SER A 349 -37.09 10.25 26.89
N GLU A 350 -36.88 10.78 28.10
CA GLU A 350 -37.89 11.55 28.80
C GLU A 350 -38.23 12.86 28.07
N SER A 351 -37.24 13.49 27.43
CA SER A 351 -37.39 14.74 26.66
C SER A 351 -38.26 14.59 25.39
N ILE A 352 -38.41 13.38 24.87
CA ILE A 352 -39.20 13.10 23.65
C ILE A 352 -40.60 12.54 23.94
N SER A 353 -40.92 12.25 25.21
CA SER A 353 -42.13 11.54 25.65
C SER A 353 -43.48 12.14 25.23
N ASN A 354 -43.51 13.43 24.87
CA ASN A 354 -44.70 14.14 24.39
C ASN A 354 -44.45 14.89 23.06
N SER A 355 -43.36 14.57 22.36
CA SER A 355 -42.98 15.18 21.08
C SER A 355 -43.46 14.34 19.90
N THR A 356 -43.77 15.00 18.78
CA THR A 356 -43.97 14.35 17.48
C THR A 356 -42.87 14.81 16.52
N TYR A 357 -42.43 13.91 15.64
CA TYR A 357 -41.38 14.15 14.65
C TYR A 357 -41.86 13.69 13.28
N ASP A 358 -41.55 14.49 12.25
CA ASP A 358 -41.82 14.17 10.85
C ASP A 358 -40.81 13.14 10.32
N ILE A 359 -39.59 13.14 10.86
CA ILE A 359 -38.48 12.23 10.53
C ILE A 359 -37.74 11.86 11.83
N ALA A 360 -37.37 10.60 11.99
CA ALA A 360 -36.44 10.16 13.03
C ALA A 360 -35.23 9.47 12.37
N LEU A 361 -34.03 9.98 12.67
CA LEU A 361 -32.75 9.41 12.28
C LEU A 361 -32.14 8.70 13.49
N ALA A 362 -31.70 7.46 13.29
CA ALA A 362 -31.05 6.64 14.31
C ALA A 362 -29.78 5.99 13.73
N SER A 363 -28.77 6.82 13.44
CA SER A 363 -27.62 6.43 12.63
C SER A 363 -26.36 6.01 13.40
N LEU A 364 -26.48 5.25 14.51
CA LEU A 364 -25.38 4.42 15.05
C LEU A 364 -25.77 3.50 16.25
N VAL A 365 -26.24 2.27 15.99
CA VAL A 365 -26.15 1.15 16.98
C VAL A 365 -25.89 -0.19 16.26
N LEU A 366 -24.69 -0.36 15.70
CA LEU A 366 -24.18 -1.68 15.25
C LEU A 366 -22.75 -1.97 15.72
N CYS A 367 -22.03 -0.96 16.25
CA CYS A 367 -20.66 -1.11 16.74
C CYS A 367 -20.57 -1.46 18.23
N VAL A 368 -21.68 -1.35 18.95
CA VAL A 368 -21.84 -1.67 20.39
C VAL A 368 -22.57 -2.99 20.61
N ILE A 369 -23.13 -3.59 19.56
CA ILE A 369 -23.82 -4.87 19.63
C ILE A 369 -22.77 -5.98 19.67
N GLU A 370 -22.54 -6.56 20.84
CA GLU A 370 -21.50 -7.56 21.06
C GLU A 370 -21.92 -8.94 20.55
N ASP A 371 -23.22 -9.26 20.51
CA ASP A 371 -23.72 -10.53 19.99
C ASP A 371 -25.09 -10.50 19.29
N ASN A 372 -25.44 -11.62 18.65
CA ASN A 372 -26.67 -11.79 17.87
C ASN A 372 -27.97 -11.73 18.72
N ARG A 373 -27.91 -11.92 20.05
CA ARG A 373 -29.07 -11.83 20.94
C ARG A 373 -29.38 -10.38 21.25
N GLU A 374 -28.35 -9.57 21.50
CA GLU A 374 -28.47 -8.12 21.61
C GLU A 374 -29.06 -7.54 20.31
N ALA A 375 -28.50 -7.91 19.14
CA ALA A 375 -29.05 -7.55 17.82
C ALA A 375 -30.54 -7.91 17.68
N SER A 376 -30.92 -9.11 18.10
CA SER A 376 -32.31 -9.58 18.02
C SER A 376 -33.23 -8.82 18.99
N SER A 377 -32.71 -8.35 20.13
CA SER A 377 -33.48 -7.58 21.11
C SER A 377 -33.73 -6.14 20.65
N THR A 378 -32.74 -5.49 20.03
CA THR A 378 -32.85 -4.13 19.46
C THR A 378 -33.82 -4.07 18.28
N LEU A 379 -34.00 -5.19 17.56
CA LEU A 379 -34.91 -5.31 16.41
C LEU A 379 -36.30 -5.86 16.77
N ALA A 380 -36.56 -6.19 18.04
CA ALA A 380 -37.82 -6.79 18.50
C ALA A 380 -38.75 -5.79 19.22
N THR A 381 -38.35 -4.52 19.32
CA THR A 381 -39.17 -3.36 19.69
C THR A 381 -39.62 -2.59 18.47
#